data_AF-A0A016W4C1-F1
#
_entry.id   AF-A0A016W4C1-F1
#
_cell.length_a   1.000
_cell.length_b   1.000
_cell.length_c   1.000
_cell.angle_alpha   90.00
_cell.angle_beta   90.00
_cell.angle_gamma   90.00
#
_symmetry.space_group_name_H-M   'P 1'
#
loop_
_entity.id
_entity.type
_entity.pdbx_description
1 polymer ?
#
loop_
_entity_poly.entity_id
_entity_poly.type
_entity_poly.pdbx_seq_one_letter_code
_entity_poly.pdbx_strand_id
1 'polypeptide(L)'
;MVRASPYRDAIIQLHRDGLPAREISRRLKVLRKLVYDTIRRYRELGTNSDRKRRGRTATVSTEANVKKICERLRRNPARSVRQLLEKWGLVAALCRE
;
A
#
# COMPACT_ATOMS: atom_id res chain seq x y z
N MET A 1 7.84 6.53 5.32
CA MET A 1 6.43 6.98 5.26
C MET A 1 6.41 8.37 4.63
N VAL A 2 5.49 8.67 3.71
CA VAL A 2 5.34 10.06 3.21
C VAL A 2 4.50 10.82 4.21
N ARG A 3 4.98 11.96 4.71
CA ARG A 3 4.25 12.80 5.66
C ARG A 3 2.93 13.25 5.03
N ALA A 4 1.83 13.18 5.80
CA ALA A 4 0.56 13.75 5.37
C ALA A 4 0.71 15.26 5.07
N SER A 5 -0.12 15.78 4.17
CA SER A 5 -0.15 17.22 3.89
C SER A 5 -0.37 18.00 5.19
N PRO A 6 0.43 19.05 5.47
CA PRO A 6 0.30 19.84 6.70
C PRO A 6 -1.05 20.56 6.81
N TYR A 7 -1.74 20.75 5.68
CA TYR A 7 -3.04 21.43 5.63
C TYR A 7 -4.24 20.51 5.85
N ARG A 8 -4.02 19.19 5.98
CA ARG A 8 -5.10 18.20 6.00
C ARG A 8 -6.02 18.36 7.21
N ASP A 9 -5.46 18.51 8.41
CA ASP A 9 -6.22 18.77 9.64
C ASP A 9 -6.98 20.10 9.56
N ALA A 10 -6.30 21.17 9.14
CA ALA A 10 -6.90 22.50 9.03
C ALA A 10 -8.08 22.53 8.04
N ILE A 11 -7.97 21.83 6.90
CA ILE A 11 -9.07 21.69 5.93
C ILE A 11 -10.27 20.99 6.55
N ILE A 12 -10.06 19.93 7.32
CA ILE A 12 -11.14 19.16 7.95
C ILE A 12 -11.81 19.97 9.06
N GLN A 13 -11.04 20.69 9.87
CA GLN A 13 -11.59 21.59 10.89
C GLN A 13 -12.50 22.64 10.24
N LEU A 14 -12.01 23.37 9.25
CA LEU A 14 -12.80 24.38 8.55
C LEU A 14 -14.01 23.79 7.81
N HIS A 15 -13.91 22.55 7.33
CA HIS A 15 -15.05 21.85 6.75
C HIS A 15 -16.12 21.50 7.78
N ARG A 16 -15.73 21.09 9.00
CA ARG A 16 -16.63 20.84 10.13
C ARG A 16 -17.31 22.13 10.60
N ASP A 17 -16.61 23.26 10.53
CA ASP A 17 -17.15 24.60 10.80
C ASP A 17 -18.15 25.08 9.72
N GLY A 18 -18.41 24.27 8.68
CA GLY A 18 -19.40 24.54 7.65
C GLY A 18 -18.93 25.45 6.52
N LEU A 19 -17.62 25.77 6.45
CA LEU A 19 -17.10 26.65 5.41
C LEU A 19 -17.10 25.96 4.03
N PRO A 20 -17.44 26.70 2.95
CA PRO A 20 -17.39 26.14 1.61
C PRO A 20 -15.93 25.95 1.16
N ALA A 21 -15.68 24.90 0.37
CA ALA A 21 -14.34 24.54 -0.11
C ALA A 21 -13.59 25.68 -0.83
N ARG A 22 -14.33 26.59 -1.50
CA ARG A 22 -13.76 27.78 -2.13
C ARG A 22 -13.11 28.72 -1.11
N GLU A 23 -13.76 28.92 0.03
CA GLU A 23 -13.29 29.80 1.08
C GLU A 23 -12.13 29.20 1.86
N ILE A 24 -12.19 27.88 2.11
CA ILE A 24 -11.08 27.11 2.69
C ILE A 24 -9.82 27.25 1.83
N SER A 25 -9.96 27.12 0.51
CA SER A 25 -8.85 27.27 -0.44
C SER A 25 -8.22 28.67 -0.40
N ARG A 26 -9.04 29.73 -0.29
CA ARG A 26 -8.53 31.10 -0.15
C ARG A 26 -7.81 31.34 1.17
N ARG A 27 -8.40 30.92 2.30
CA ARG A 27 -7.81 31.09 3.64
C ARG A 27 -6.47 30.38 3.78
N LEU A 28 -6.41 29.12 3.36
CA LEU A 28 -5.21 28.30 3.49
C LEU A 28 -4.23 28.47 2.32
N LYS A 29 -4.58 29.25 1.29
CA LYS A 29 -3.80 29.44 0.05
C LYS A 29 -3.39 28.10 -0.60
N VAL A 30 -4.28 27.12 -0.56
CA VAL A 30 -4.08 25.79 -1.15
C VAL A 30 -4.93 25.59 -2.40
N LEU A 31 -4.49 24.69 -3.28
CA LEU A 31 -5.24 24.32 -4.48
C LEU A 31 -6.64 23.80 -4.13
N ARG A 32 -7.67 24.31 -4.83
CA ARG A 32 -9.06 23.85 -4.66
C ARG A 32 -9.21 22.34 -4.80
N LYS A 33 -8.47 21.74 -5.75
CA LYS A 33 -8.45 20.29 -5.96
C LYS A 33 -8.06 19.53 -4.68
N LEU A 34 -7.03 20.01 -3.97
CA LEU A 34 -6.57 19.39 -2.73
C LEU A 34 -7.63 19.46 -1.63
N VAL A 35 -8.36 20.57 -1.53
CA VAL A 35 -9.49 20.73 -0.59
C VAL A 35 -10.60 19.72 -0.90
N TYR A 36 -11.03 19.63 -2.16
CA TYR A 36 -12.06 18.67 -2.58
C TYR A 36 -11.63 17.22 -2.36
N ASP A 37 -10.40 16.85 -2.72
CA ASP A 37 -9.86 15.50 -2.52
C ASP A 37 -9.77 15.14 -1.03
N THR A 38 -9.40 16.10 -0.19
CA THR A 38 -9.33 15.92 1.28
C THR A 38 -10.72 15.72 1.88
N ILE A 39 -11.69 16.55 1.50
CA ILE A 39 -13.09 16.44 1.97
C ILE A 39 -13.71 15.12 1.50
N ARG A 40 -13.54 14.76 0.22
CA ARG A 40 -14.03 13.49 -0.33
C ARG A 40 -13.45 12.32 0.45
N ARG A 41 -12.14 12.30 0.67
CA ARG A 41 -11.46 11.25 1.45
C ARG A 41 -11.97 11.18 2.89
N TYR A 42 -12.17 12.33 3.54
CA TYR A 42 -12.72 12.39 4.89
C TYR A 42 -14.13 11.80 4.97
N ARG A 43 -14.99 12.08 3.97
CA ARG A 43 -16.33 11.48 3.87
C ARG A 43 -16.30 9.97 3.64
N GLU A 44 -15.36 9.46 2.83
CA GLU A 44 -15.21 8.02 2.58
C GLU A 44 -14.68 7.23 3.78
N LEU A 45 -13.72 7.79 4.51
CA LEU A 45 -12.99 7.07 5.57
C LEU A 45 -13.46 7.39 7.00
N GLY A 46 -14.14 8.53 7.19
CA GLY A 46 -14.49 9.06 8.52
C GLY A 46 -13.29 9.48 9.38
N THR A 47 -12.06 9.30 8.90
CA THR A 47 -10.83 9.50 9.66
C THR A 47 -9.84 10.39 8.91
N ASN A 48 -9.01 11.11 9.66
CA ASN A 48 -7.91 11.89 9.10
C ASN A 48 -6.60 11.09 8.92
N SER A 49 -6.60 9.82 9.32
CA SER A 49 -5.44 8.95 9.14
C SER A 49 -5.23 8.58 7.67
N ASP A 50 -4.01 8.18 7.32
CA ASP A 50 -3.76 7.63 5.99
C ASP A 50 -4.51 6.32 5.78
N ARG A 51 -5.02 6.11 4.56
CA ARG A 51 -5.67 4.85 4.18
C ARG A 51 -4.63 3.75 4.34
N LYS A 52 -5.00 2.68 5.08
CA LYS A 52 -4.20 1.46 5.12
C LYS A 52 -3.97 1.00 3.69
N ARG A 53 -2.73 1.14 3.21
CA ARG A 53 -2.37 0.74 1.85
C ARG A 53 -2.60 -0.77 1.77
N ARG A 54 -3.26 -1.24 0.71
CA ARG A 54 -3.12 -2.64 0.29
C ARG A 54 -1.69 -2.75 -0.26
N GLY A 55 -0.76 -3.12 0.61
CA GLY A 55 0.54 -3.57 0.15
C GLY A 55 0.37 -4.81 -0.72
N ARG A 56 1.34 -5.09 -1.58
CA ARG A 56 1.42 -6.40 -2.23
C ARG A 56 1.60 -7.43 -1.12
N THR A 57 0.65 -8.36 -0.98
CA THR A 57 0.84 -9.49 -0.06
C THR A 57 2.09 -10.24 -0.49
N ALA A 58 3.07 -10.36 0.41
CA ALA A 58 4.25 -11.19 0.19
C ALA A 58 3.82 -12.65 0.40
N THR A 59 3.05 -13.20 -0.54
CA THR A 59 2.66 -14.61 -0.46
C THR A 59 3.79 -15.45 -1.05
N VAL A 60 4.71 -15.86 -0.19
CA VAL A 60 5.87 -16.66 -0.55
C VAL A 60 5.45 -18.06 -1.06
N SER A 61 4.41 -18.64 -0.45
CA SER A 61 3.99 -20.04 -0.65
C SER A 61 2.77 -20.24 -1.57
N THR A 62 2.51 -19.35 -2.53
CA THR A 62 1.50 -19.67 -3.56
C THR A 62 1.99 -20.83 -4.42
N GLU A 63 1.07 -21.70 -4.86
CA GLU A 63 1.37 -22.80 -5.80
C GLU A 63 2.11 -22.30 -7.05
N ALA A 64 1.72 -21.13 -7.57
CA ALA A 64 2.38 -20.50 -8.70
C ALA A 64 3.86 -20.13 -8.41
N ASN A 65 4.20 -19.77 -7.18
CA ASN A 65 5.59 -19.49 -6.79
C ASN A 65 6.38 -20.78 -6.56
N VAL A 66 5.77 -21.80 -5.96
CA VAL A 66 6.36 -23.14 -5.80
C VAL A 66 6.71 -23.71 -7.18
N LYS A 67 5.75 -23.71 -8.12
CA LYS A 67 5.96 -24.18 -9.50
C LYS A 67 7.11 -23.45 -10.19
N LYS A 68 7.16 -22.11 -10.09
CA LYS A 68 8.27 -21.31 -10.65
C LYS A 68 9.63 -21.68 -10.05
N ILE A 69 9.67 -22.07 -8.79
CA ILE A 69 10.91 -22.47 -8.11
C ILE A 69 11.34 -23.86 -8.57
N CYS A 70 10.43 -24.84 -8.60
CA CYS A 70 10.77 -26.19 -9.07
C CYS A 70 11.15 -26.16 -10.57
N GLU A 71 10.52 -25.32 -11.40
CA GLU A 71 10.93 -25.09 -12.80
C GLU A 71 12.34 -24.48 -12.92
N ARG A 72 12.71 -23.53 -12.04
CA ARG A 72 14.06 -22.94 -12.03
C ARG A 72 15.12 -23.96 -11.62
N LEU A 73 14.80 -24.83 -10.68
CA LEU A 73 15.66 -25.94 -10.27
C LEU A 73 15.86 -26.93 -11.43
N ARG A 74 14.77 -27.29 -12.14
CA ARG A 74 14.84 -28.14 -13.34
C ARG A 74 15.75 -27.55 -14.42
N ARG A 75 15.71 -26.24 -14.63
CA ARG A 75 16.55 -25.55 -15.64
C ARG A 75 18.02 -25.46 -15.24
N ASN A 76 18.34 -25.46 -13.94
CA ASN A 76 19.71 -25.41 -13.45
C ASN A 76 19.89 -26.30 -12.21
N PRO A 77 20.18 -27.59 -12.42
CA PRO A 77 20.30 -28.57 -11.33
C PRO A 77 21.57 -28.37 -10.48
N ALA A 78 22.55 -27.60 -10.95
CA ALA A 78 23.77 -27.30 -10.19
C ALA A 78 23.52 -26.37 -8.99
N ARG A 79 22.36 -25.71 -8.92
CA ARG A 79 21.96 -24.93 -7.75
C ARG A 79 21.40 -25.84 -6.67
N SER A 80 21.95 -25.75 -5.46
CA SER A 80 21.42 -26.47 -4.31
C SER A 80 19.99 -26.02 -4.00
N VAL A 81 19.07 -26.99 -3.96
CA VAL A 81 17.66 -26.83 -3.57
C VAL A 81 17.56 -26.08 -2.23
N ARG A 82 18.44 -26.40 -1.30
CA ARG A 82 18.49 -25.83 0.05
C ARG A 82 18.81 -24.34 0.03
N GLN A 83 19.82 -23.92 -0.75
CA GLN A 83 20.18 -22.50 -0.91
C GLN A 83 19.07 -21.68 -1.57
N LEU A 84 18.34 -22.30 -2.50
CA LEU A 84 17.19 -21.64 -3.13
C LEU A 84 16.07 -21.48 -2.11
N LEU A 85 15.65 -22.56 -1.46
CA LEU A 85 14.55 -22.53 -0.50
C LEU A 85 14.81 -21.59 0.68
N GLU A 86 16.03 -21.54 1.19
CA GLU A 86 16.46 -20.63 2.25
C GLU A 86 16.39 -19.15 1.80
N LYS A 87 16.85 -18.84 0.58
CA LYS A 87 16.77 -17.50 0.00
C LYS A 87 15.31 -17.02 -0.18
N TRP A 88 14.40 -17.94 -0.45
CA TRP A 88 13.00 -17.63 -0.71
C TRP A 88 12.08 -17.89 0.50
N GLY A 89 12.59 -18.39 1.64
CA GLY A 89 11.80 -18.62 2.86
C GLY A 89 10.77 -19.75 2.74
N LEU A 90 11.08 -20.80 1.98
CA LEU A 90 10.18 -21.94 1.74
C LEU A 90 10.73 -23.22 2.39
N VAL A 91 9.82 -24.12 2.75
CA VAL A 91 10.18 -25.45 3.27
C VAL A 91 10.32 -26.43 2.10
N ALA A 92 11.36 -27.29 2.10
CA ALA A 92 11.63 -28.23 1.01
C ALA A 92 10.47 -29.18 0.70
N ALA A 93 9.61 -29.43 1.68
CA ALA A 93 8.40 -30.24 1.56
C ALA A 93 7.38 -29.74 0.52
N LEU A 94 7.49 -28.49 0.06
CA LEU A 94 6.55 -27.87 -0.89
C LEU A 94 6.86 -28.19 -2.36
N CYS A 95 8.11 -28.53 -2.73
CA CYS A 95 8.43 -29.11 -4.05
C CYS A 95 8.36 -30.64 -3.97
N ARG A 96 7.21 -31.20 -3.58
CA ARG A 96 6.91 -32.63 -3.79
C ARG A 96 6.07 -32.78 -5.05
N GLU A 97 6.35 -33.88 -5.75
CA GLU A 97 6.01 -34.20 -7.16
C GLU A 97 4.60 -33.80 -7.61
#